data_AF-A0AA37PM90-F1
#
_entry.id   AF-A0AA37PM90-F1
#
_cell.length_a   1.000
_cell.length_b   1.000
_cell.length_c   1.000
_cell.angle_alpha   90.00
_cell.angle_beta   90.00
_cell.angle_gamma   90.00
#
_symmetry.space_group_name_H-M   'P 1'
#
loop_
_entity.id
_entity.type
_entity.pdbx_description
1 polymer ?
#
loop_
_entity_poly.entity_id
_entity_poly.type
_entity_poly.pdbx_seq_one_letter_code
_entity_poly.pdbx_strand_id
1 'polypeptide(L)'
;MGLIQSVTRPLGTPLEHSSFTYTMGSMGTKIKEILPFLTDLNTRLTDMADITDRMTSLMRHQQELTSQQAGAAHIAAEAAQGMKDVTDSMRDNIADFDDVWRPIRSYFYWEKHCFDIPLCWSLRSLFDATDKIDQLDEQMDKNLKAALIQDSVMPQLVELLGHNVDQLNQFHQVVLAEHSTIEPQLAQLDELSRQMIDLGYAFDSSKNDEFFYLPPDAFANPSFRIDLKFFMSPDGKAARYMIYHDGEALTAQGIHHDQTYLPAAEEALKGTTLGGARVYLGGAATTYWDIQDAAKTDLIIAATAAFTLIFLVMLLITRSMIAALVIIGTVAFSYSGAFGLSVLIWQHLLGIPMSWLGLPLTFIILVAVGSDYNLLLIARYLEESKAGLNTGLIRAIANSGKVVTTAGLVFAVTMMAMVSGELVSVGEMGSTIGIGLLLDTLIVRSFITPAIARLLGPFFWWPRLIRSRPVRTSSRRRVVPVEYADIP
;
A
#
# COMPACT_ATOMS: atom_id res chain seq x y z
N MET A 1 12.38 3.73 -10.06
CA MET A 1 11.87 2.72 -9.10
C MET A 1 10.84 1.89 -9.83
N GLY A 2 10.94 0.57 -9.76
CA GLY A 2 9.94 -0.30 -10.38
C GLY A 2 8.56 -0.14 -9.74
N LEU A 3 7.51 -0.25 -10.55
CA LEU A 3 6.11 -0.21 -10.15
C LEU A 3 5.60 -1.66 -9.95
N ILE A 4 4.92 -1.94 -8.84
CA ILE A 4 4.36 -3.26 -8.54
C ILE A 4 2.84 -3.20 -8.55
N GLN A 5 2.22 -3.84 -9.54
CA GLN A 5 0.77 -3.98 -9.61
C GLN A 5 0.28 -5.27 -8.94
N SER A 6 -0.79 -5.15 -8.16
CA SER A 6 -1.43 -6.26 -7.44
C SER A 6 -2.90 -5.94 -7.17
N VAL A 7 -3.65 -6.86 -6.56
CA VAL A 7 -5.05 -6.63 -6.16
C VAL A 7 -5.21 -5.44 -5.21
N THR A 8 -4.21 -5.17 -4.37
CA THR A 8 -4.19 -4.03 -3.45
C THR A 8 -3.44 -2.82 -4.00
N ARG A 9 -2.99 -2.89 -5.27
CA ARG A 9 -2.29 -1.83 -6.02
C ARG A 9 -2.58 -1.97 -7.51
N PRO A 10 -3.83 -1.84 -7.98
CA PRO A 10 -4.16 -2.12 -9.38
C PRO A 10 -3.43 -1.17 -10.35
N LEU A 11 -3.20 0.09 -9.93
CA LEU A 11 -2.43 1.10 -10.68
C LEU A 11 -0.94 1.11 -10.33
N GLY A 12 -0.51 0.24 -9.42
CA GLY A 12 0.89 0.14 -8.97
C GLY A 12 1.29 1.15 -7.89
N THR A 13 0.41 2.08 -7.55
CA THR A 13 0.48 2.88 -6.32
C THR A 13 -0.36 2.24 -5.22
N PRO A 14 -0.06 2.52 -3.94
CA PRO A 14 -0.93 2.14 -2.83
C PRO A 14 -2.37 2.62 -3.04
N LEU A 15 -3.35 1.85 -2.58
CA LEU A 15 -4.76 2.25 -2.61
C LEU A 15 -4.93 3.51 -1.78
N GLU A 16 -5.51 4.55 -2.38
CA GLU A 16 -5.94 5.74 -1.66
C GLU A 16 -6.92 5.33 -0.55
N HIS A 17 -6.83 5.99 0.59
CA HIS A 17 -7.76 5.84 1.70
C HIS A 17 -7.77 4.45 2.36
N SER A 18 -6.78 3.61 2.06
CA SER A 18 -6.68 2.23 2.57
C SER A 18 -5.77 2.09 3.80
N SER A 19 -5.03 3.14 4.15
CA SER A 19 -4.17 3.11 5.33
C SER A 19 -5.03 3.05 6.60
N PHE A 20 -4.53 2.33 7.61
CA PHE A 20 -5.20 2.29 8.91
C PHE A 20 -5.37 3.71 9.50
N THR A 21 -4.36 4.55 9.33
CA THR A 21 -4.37 5.95 9.77
C THR A 21 -5.42 6.79 9.05
N TYR A 22 -5.67 6.55 7.75
CA TYR A 22 -6.77 7.22 7.04
C TYR A 22 -8.13 6.88 7.63
N THR A 23 -8.32 5.64 8.11
CA THR A 23 -9.56 5.24 8.80
C THR A 23 -9.78 6.08 10.07
N MET A 24 -8.71 6.39 10.82
CA MET A 24 -8.80 7.33 11.95
C MET A 24 -9.15 8.76 11.49
N GLY A 25 -8.61 9.21 10.37
CA GLY A 25 -9.00 10.48 9.74
C GLY A 25 -10.48 10.54 9.39
N SER A 26 -11.04 9.45 8.85
CA SER A 26 -12.48 9.35 8.55
C SER A 26 -13.36 9.45 9.80
N MET A 27 -12.89 8.94 10.95
CA MET A 27 -13.57 9.14 12.24
C MET A 27 -13.53 10.62 12.64
N GLY A 28 -12.39 11.29 12.44
CA GLY A 28 -12.26 12.73 12.62
C GLY A 28 -13.27 13.51 11.78
N THR A 29 -13.44 13.16 10.50
CA THR A 29 -14.44 13.79 9.62
C THR A 29 -15.86 13.63 10.16
N LYS A 30 -16.24 12.43 10.63
CA LYS A 30 -17.57 12.20 11.21
C LYS A 30 -17.81 13.00 12.50
N ILE A 31 -16.77 13.15 13.34
CA ILE A 31 -16.84 14.02 14.52
C ILE A 31 -17.02 15.49 14.10
N LYS A 32 -16.33 15.92 13.04
CA LYS A 32 -16.50 17.28 12.50
C LYS A 32 -17.90 17.53 11.95
N GLU A 33 -18.51 16.53 11.31
CA GLU A 33 -19.87 16.60 10.78
C GLU A 33 -20.93 16.73 11.89
N ILE A 34 -20.71 16.13 13.07
CA ILE A 34 -21.64 16.23 14.20
C ILE A 34 -21.46 17.51 15.02
N LEU A 35 -20.28 18.14 14.95
CA LEU A 35 -19.94 19.30 15.76
C LEU A 35 -20.91 20.49 15.60
N PRO A 36 -21.35 20.89 14.38
CA PRO A 36 -22.32 21.97 14.23
C PRO A 36 -23.64 21.71 14.97
N PHE A 37 -24.08 20.44 15.03
CA PHE A 37 -25.29 20.06 15.76
C PHE A 37 -25.10 20.23 17.27
N LEU A 38 -23.95 19.86 17.81
CA LEU A 38 -23.65 20.04 19.24
C LEU A 38 -23.48 21.52 19.60
N THR A 39 -22.88 22.32 18.72
CA THR A 39 -22.77 23.77 18.88
C THR A 39 -24.13 24.46 18.87
N ASP A 40 -25.04 24.06 17.96
CA ASP A 40 -26.42 24.55 17.94
C ASP A 40 -27.15 24.21 19.25
N LEU A 41 -27.00 22.96 19.72
CA LEU A 41 -27.58 22.53 21.00
C LEU A 41 -27.06 23.36 22.17
N ASN A 42 -25.76 23.63 22.23
CA ASN A 42 -25.17 24.49 23.26
C ASN A 42 -25.67 25.95 23.17
N THR A 43 -25.88 26.46 21.95
CA THR A 43 -26.42 27.81 21.73
C THR A 43 -27.86 27.93 22.24
N ARG A 44 -28.68 26.88 22.08
CA ARG A 44 -30.06 26.85 22.60
C ARG A 44 -30.12 26.88 24.14
N LEU A 45 -29.06 26.47 24.84
CA LEU A 45 -28.99 26.63 26.30
C LEU A 45 -28.97 28.10 26.69
N THR A 46 -28.31 28.95 25.92
CA THR A 46 -28.34 30.41 26.10
C THR A 46 -29.75 30.96 25.92
N ASP A 47 -30.48 30.49 24.90
CA ASP A 47 -31.89 30.87 24.72
C ASP A 47 -32.76 30.44 25.91
N MET A 48 -32.52 29.25 26.47
CA MET A 48 -33.19 28.78 27.68
C MET A 48 -32.85 29.63 28.92
N ALA A 49 -31.61 30.09 29.03
CA ALA A 49 -31.19 31.01 30.09
C ALA A 49 -31.94 32.35 29.96
N ASP A 50 -31.95 32.96 28.77
CA ASP A 50 -32.68 34.22 28.50
C ASP A 50 -34.18 34.10 28.78
N ILE A 51 -34.80 32.97 28.42
CA ILE A 51 -36.21 32.69 28.71
C ILE A 51 -36.43 32.58 30.23
N THR A 52 -35.52 31.93 30.95
CA THR A 52 -35.60 31.76 32.41
C THR A 52 -35.42 33.10 33.14
N ASP A 53 -34.53 33.97 32.66
CA ASP A 53 -34.35 35.31 33.22
C ASP A 53 -35.60 36.18 33.02
N ARG A 54 -36.21 36.13 31.83
CA ARG A 54 -37.52 36.76 31.57
C ARG A 54 -38.62 36.21 32.48
N MET A 55 -38.68 34.90 32.71
CA MET A 55 -39.65 34.31 33.65
C MET A 55 -39.39 34.77 35.10
N THR A 56 -38.13 34.86 35.51
CA THR A 56 -37.73 35.31 36.84
C THR A 56 -38.13 36.77 37.08
N SER A 57 -37.89 37.66 36.10
CA SER A 57 -38.30 39.07 36.21
C SER A 57 -39.81 39.24 36.29
N LEU A 58 -40.58 38.47 35.50
CA LEU A 58 -42.05 38.46 35.59
C LEU A 58 -42.54 37.96 36.95
N MET A 59 -41.95 36.89 37.48
CA MET A 59 -42.32 36.34 38.80
C MET A 59 -41.96 37.30 39.94
N ARG A 60 -40.83 38.01 39.87
CA ARG A 60 -40.49 39.08 40.82
C ARG A 60 -41.53 40.20 40.81
N HIS A 61 -41.97 40.62 39.62
CA HIS A 61 -43.02 41.63 39.50
C HIS A 61 -44.35 41.14 40.08
N GLN A 62 -44.72 39.88 39.84
CA GLN A 62 -45.90 39.26 40.44
C GLN A 62 -45.80 39.17 41.98
N GLN A 63 -44.62 38.83 42.51
CA GLN A 63 -44.35 38.81 43.94
C GLN A 63 -44.49 40.20 44.56
N GLU A 64 -43.97 41.25 43.91
CA GLU A 64 -44.09 42.63 44.38
C GLU A 64 -45.55 43.09 44.45
N LEU A 65 -46.34 42.83 43.39
CA LEU A 65 -47.77 43.13 43.38
C LEU A 65 -48.53 42.34 44.46
N THR A 66 -48.19 41.06 44.66
CA THR A 66 -48.81 40.22 45.70
C THR A 66 -48.44 40.72 47.10
N SER A 67 -47.22 41.21 47.30
CA SER A 67 -46.78 41.82 48.55
C SER A 67 -47.53 43.11 48.86
N GLN A 68 -47.75 43.96 47.85
CA GLN A 68 -48.61 45.15 48.00
C GLN A 68 -50.05 44.75 48.35
N GLN A 69 -50.58 43.68 47.75
CA GLN A 69 -51.89 43.14 48.07
C GLN A 69 -51.96 42.54 49.48
N ALA A 70 -50.91 41.89 49.96
CA ALA A 70 -50.81 41.39 51.33
C ALA A 70 -50.84 42.54 52.34
N GLY A 71 -50.09 43.62 52.09
CA GLY A 71 -50.15 44.83 52.92
C GLY A 71 -51.54 45.47 52.94
N ALA A 72 -52.22 45.53 51.79
CA ALA A 72 -53.60 46.01 51.73
C ALA A 72 -54.60 45.09 52.44
N ALA A 73 -54.42 43.76 52.36
CA ALA A 73 -55.24 42.79 53.07
C ALA A 73 -55.09 42.91 54.59
N HIS A 74 -53.87 43.14 55.07
CA HIS A 74 -53.60 43.38 56.50
C HIS A 74 -54.32 44.62 57.01
N ILE A 75 -54.21 45.73 56.29
CA ILE A 75 -54.92 46.97 56.61
C ILE A 75 -56.45 46.75 56.60
N ALA A 76 -56.96 45.99 55.62
CA ALA A 76 -58.38 45.68 55.52
C ALA A 76 -58.87 44.79 56.68
N ALA A 77 -58.06 43.82 57.11
CA ALA A 77 -58.36 42.96 58.26
C ALA A 77 -58.35 43.74 59.58
N GLU A 78 -57.37 44.63 59.78
CA GLU A 78 -57.30 45.52 60.95
C GLU A 78 -58.51 46.47 60.99
N ALA A 79 -58.89 47.05 59.84
CA ALA A 79 -60.08 47.88 59.73
C ALA A 79 -61.38 47.10 59.97
N ALA A 80 -61.49 45.87 59.47
CA ALA A 80 -62.63 44.99 59.72
C ALA A 80 -62.73 44.58 61.19
N GLN A 81 -61.58 44.30 61.84
CA GLN A 81 -61.52 43.98 63.26
C GLN A 81 -61.97 45.18 64.10
N GLY A 82 -61.43 46.37 63.84
CA GLY A 82 -61.86 47.59 64.53
C GLY A 82 -63.34 47.90 64.32
N MET A 83 -63.88 47.65 63.12
CA MET A 83 -65.31 47.80 62.83
C MET A 83 -66.16 46.76 63.57
N LYS A 84 -65.68 45.52 63.73
CA LYS A 84 -66.35 44.49 64.54
C LYS A 84 -66.34 44.86 66.01
N ASP A 85 -65.21 45.31 66.56
CA ASP A 85 -65.08 45.72 67.96
C ASP A 85 -66.04 46.89 68.30
N VAL A 86 -66.19 47.84 67.38
CA VAL A 86 -67.16 48.94 67.51
C VAL A 86 -68.60 48.44 67.38
N THR A 87 -68.87 47.52 66.46
CA THR A 87 -70.22 46.93 66.27
C THR A 87 -70.64 46.09 67.48
N ASP A 88 -69.73 45.33 68.07
CA ASP A 88 -69.93 44.58 69.31
C ASP A 88 -70.26 45.51 70.47
N SER A 89 -69.46 46.56 70.66
CA SER A 89 -69.71 47.57 71.68
C SER A 89 -71.06 48.26 71.47
N MET A 90 -71.43 48.58 70.23
CA MET A 90 -72.72 49.18 69.90
C MET A 90 -73.89 48.22 70.17
N ARG A 91 -73.75 46.94 69.78
CA ARG A 91 -74.72 45.87 70.04
C ARG A 91 -74.93 45.68 71.54
N ASP A 92 -73.85 45.58 72.32
CA ASP A 92 -73.92 45.38 73.77
C ASP A 92 -74.59 46.58 74.46
N ASN A 93 -74.22 47.81 74.11
CA ASN A 93 -74.88 49.02 74.64
C ASN A 93 -76.39 49.09 74.28
N ILE A 94 -76.77 48.58 73.10
CA ILE A 94 -78.17 48.54 72.65
C ILE A 94 -78.93 47.39 73.30
N ALA A 95 -78.29 46.25 73.54
CA ALA A 95 -78.85 45.16 74.32
C ALA A 95 -79.14 45.59 75.76
N ASP A 96 -78.22 46.32 76.39
CA ASP A 96 -78.42 46.93 77.72
C ASP A 96 -79.61 47.91 77.71
N PHE A 97 -79.76 48.72 76.64
CA PHE A 97 -80.91 49.62 76.48
C PHE A 97 -82.24 48.86 76.26
N ASP A 98 -82.25 47.83 75.40
CA ASP A 98 -83.44 46.98 75.16
C ASP A 98 -83.88 46.25 76.44
N ASP A 99 -82.93 45.71 77.21
CA ASP A 99 -83.20 45.04 78.49
C ASP A 99 -83.95 45.96 79.47
N VAL A 100 -83.61 47.24 79.51
CA VAL A 100 -84.29 48.25 80.35
C VAL A 100 -85.67 48.63 79.82
N TRP A 101 -85.85 48.73 78.49
CA TRP A 101 -87.09 49.18 77.85
C TRP A 101 -88.05 48.05 77.44
N ARG A 102 -87.66 46.79 77.65
CA ARG A 102 -88.44 45.59 77.33
C ARG A 102 -89.90 45.61 77.81
N PRO A 103 -90.25 46.11 79.02
CA PRO A 103 -91.64 46.18 79.46
C PRO A 103 -92.49 47.11 78.57
N ILE A 104 -91.92 48.25 78.15
CA ILE A 104 -92.59 49.25 77.31
C ILE A 104 -92.72 48.74 75.87
N ARG A 105 -91.69 48.06 75.35
CA ARG A 105 -91.74 47.39 74.04
C ARG A 105 -92.89 46.36 73.97
N SER A 106 -93.06 45.55 75.02
CA SER A 106 -94.13 44.54 75.09
C SER A 106 -95.54 45.14 75.03
N TYR A 107 -95.74 46.33 75.61
CA TYR A 107 -97.01 47.06 75.57
C TYR A 107 -97.38 47.50 74.15
N PHE A 108 -96.42 48.05 73.40
CA PHE A 108 -96.65 48.51 72.02
C PHE A 108 -96.85 47.38 71.00
N TYR A 109 -96.33 46.17 71.25
CA TYR A 109 -96.58 45.00 70.38
C TYR A 109 -97.97 44.36 70.57
N TRP A 110 -98.66 44.62 71.70
CA TRP A 110 -99.94 44.01 72.03
C TRP A 110 -101.16 44.75 71.44
N GLU A 111 -101.03 46.05 71.12
CA GLU A 111 -102.12 46.91 70.65
C GLU A 111 -102.34 46.81 69.12
N LYS A 112 -103.49 46.27 68.68
CA LYS A 112 -103.78 45.99 67.25
C LYS A 112 -103.90 47.22 66.33
N HIS A 113 -104.00 48.45 66.85
CA HIS A 113 -104.26 49.68 66.07
C HIS A 113 -103.05 50.64 65.97
N CYS A 114 -101.85 50.20 66.33
CA CYS A 114 -100.64 51.04 66.37
C CYS A 114 -100.12 51.52 64.99
N PHE A 115 -100.67 51.02 63.87
CA PHE A 115 -100.25 51.39 62.52
C PHE A 115 -100.70 52.80 62.08
N ASP A 116 -101.83 53.30 62.59
CA ASP A 116 -102.41 54.59 62.17
C ASP A 116 -102.00 55.77 63.06
N ILE A 117 -101.18 55.54 64.10
CA ILE A 117 -100.72 56.56 65.05
C ILE A 117 -99.24 56.90 64.79
N PRO A 118 -98.92 58.14 64.35
CA PRO A 118 -97.55 58.53 63.98
C PRO A 118 -96.50 58.29 65.09
N LEU A 119 -96.87 58.52 66.35
CA LEU A 119 -95.98 58.33 67.50
C LEU A 119 -95.65 56.85 67.75
N CYS A 120 -96.65 55.97 67.60
CA CYS A 120 -96.52 54.53 67.86
C CYS A 120 -95.66 53.85 66.78
N TRP A 121 -95.85 54.21 65.52
CA TRP A 121 -95.02 53.76 64.41
C TRP A 121 -93.55 54.21 64.55
N SER A 122 -93.30 55.44 65.00
CA SER A 122 -91.94 55.96 65.20
C SER A 122 -91.14 55.19 66.26
N LEU A 123 -91.78 54.82 67.37
CA LEU A 123 -91.18 54.02 68.45
C LEU A 123 -90.95 52.57 68.02
N ARG A 124 -91.90 51.98 67.27
CA ARG A 124 -91.73 50.63 66.71
C ARG A 124 -90.60 50.56 65.69
N SER A 125 -90.51 51.54 64.78
CA SER A 125 -89.41 51.63 63.80
C SER A 125 -88.04 51.72 64.48
N LEU A 126 -87.97 52.36 65.65
CA LEU A 126 -86.77 52.42 66.49
C LEU A 126 -86.38 51.04 67.04
N PHE A 127 -87.35 50.23 67.48
CA PHE A 127 -87.10 48.84 67.92
C PHE A 127 -86.83 47.86 66.76
N ASP A 128 -87.48 48.04 65.60
CA ASP A 128 -87.17 47.27 64.39
C ASP A 128 -85.75 47.62 63.86
N ALA A 129 -85.25 48.83 64.14
CA ALA A 129 -83.88 49.23 63.84
C ALA A 129 -82.86 48.58 64.79
N THR A 130 -83.20 48.37 66.07
CA THR A 130 -82.32 47.64 67.01
C THR A 130 -82.22 46.16 66.65
N ASP A 131 -83.29 45.52 66.20
CA ASP A 131 -83.26 44.11 65.77
C ASP A 131 -82.38 43.87 64.51
N LYS A 132 -82.15 44.90 63.68
CA LYS A 132 -81.26 44.81 62.52
C LYS A 132 -79.77 44.88 62.87
N ILE A 133 -79.42 45.22 64.10
CA ILE A 133 -78.03 45.33 64.55
C ILE A 133 -77.43 43.95 64.78
N ASP A 134 -78.22 42.97 65.24
CA ASP A 134 -77.78 41.56 65.30
C ASP A 134 -77.48 41.00 63.90
N GLN A 135 -78.27 41.37 62.88
CA GLN A 135 -77.98 40.98 61.49
C GLN A 135 -76.73 41.65 60.94
N LEU A 136 -76.48 42.91 61.34
CA LEU A 136 -75.26 43.63 60.99
C LEU A 136 -74.03 42.97 61.64
N ASP A 137 -74.13 42.58 62.91
CA ASP A 137 -73.06 41.89 63.63
C ASP A 137 -72.69 40.55 62.98
N GLU A 138 -73.68 39.73 62.62
CA GLU A 138 -73.45 38.44 61.94
C GLU A 138 -72.77 38.64 60.56
N GLN A 139 -73.15 39.67 59.81
CA GLN A 139 -72.50 39.99 58.53
C GLN A 139 -71.08 40.53 58.73
N MET A 140 -70.84 41.33 59.76
CA MET A 140 -69.52 41.85 60.09
C MET A 140 -68.58 40.73 60.58
N ASP A 141 -69.08 39.75 61.34
CA ASP A 141 -68.30 38.56 61.73
C ASP A 141 -67.89 37.72 60.50
N LYS A 142 -68.79 37.53 59.53
CA LYS A 142 -68.47 36.84 58.28
C LYS A 142 -67.41 37.60 57.46
N ASN A 143 -67.54 38.93 57.36
CA ASN A 143 -66.58 39.77 56.66
C ASN A 143 -65.21 39.79 57.35
N LEU A 144 -65.18 39.84 58.69
CA LEU A 144 -63.97 39.75 59.48
C LEU A 144 -63.25 38.42 59.26
N LYS A 145 -63.98 37.29 59.36
CA LYS A 145 -63.42 35.96 59.09
C LYS A 145 -62.85 35.87 57.67
N ALA A 146 -63.54 36.41 56.67
CA ALA A 146 -63.02 36.44 55.30
C ALA A 146 -61.74 37.30 55.17
N ALA A 147 -61.72 38.48 55.81
CA ALA A 147 -60.56 39.38 55.81
C ALA A 147 -59.35 38.76 56.52
N LEU A 148 -59.54 38.10 57.67
CA LEU A 148 -58.49 37.39 58.40
C LEU A 148 -57.92 36.20 57.63
N ILE A 149 -58.78 35.44 56.93
CA ILE A 149 -58.30 34.36 56.03
C ILE A 149 -57.42 34.96 54.93
N GLN A 150 -57.87 36.04 54.29
CA GLN A 150 -57.09 36.72 53.25
C GLN A 150 -55.75 37.26 53.79
N ASP A 151 -55.74 37.87 54.98
CA ASP A 151 -54.53 38.35 55.65
C ASP A 151 -53.55 37.22 55.99
N SER A 152 -54.04 36.05 56.39
CA SER A 152 -53.18 34.91 56.73
C SER A 152 -52.57 34.18 55.51
N VAL A 153 -53.26 34.19 54.36
CA VAL A 153 -52.86 33.43 53.16
C VAL A 153 -51.99 34.26 52.22
N MET A 154 -52.22 35.58 52.12
CA MET A 154 -51.46 36.44 51.20
C MET A 154 -49.95 36.45 51.48
N PRO A 155 -49.47 36.51 52.74
CA PRO A 155 -48.04 36.38 53.05
C PRO A 155 -47.46 35.01 52.65
N GLN A 156 -48.20 33.92 52.84
CA GLN A 156 -47.77 32.57 52.42
C GLN A 156 -47.63 32.48 50.89
N LEU A 157 -48.49 33.17 50.14
CA LEU A 157 -48.39 33.25 48.70
C LEU A 157 -47.15 34.05 48.25
N VAL A 158 -46.80 35.13 48.96
CA VAL A 158 -45.57 35.91 48.69
C VAL A 158 -44.31 35.08 48.96
N GLU A 159 -44.31 34.29 50.04
CA GLU A 159 -43.20 33.38 50.38
C GLU A 159 -43.05 32.27 49.33
N LEU A 160 -44.16 31.64 48.90
CA LEU A 160 -44.16 30.63 47.84
C LEU A 160 -43.64 31.19 46.50
N LEU A 161 -44.07 32.40 46.12
CA LEU A 161 -43.57 33.08 44.93
C LEU A 161 -42.07 33.38 45.04
N GLY A 162 -41.59 33.76 46.23
CA GLY A 162 -40.16 33.93 46.53
C GLY A 162 -39.36 32.65 46.29
N HIS A 163 -39.83 31.51 46.83
CA HIS A 163 -39.20 30.21 46.58
C HIS A 163 -39.16 29.83 45.10
N ASN A 164 -40.23 30.11 44.34
CA ASN A 164 -40.25 29.85 42.90
C ASN A 164 -39.22 30.73 42.16
N VAL A 165 -39.08 32.00 42.55
CA VAL A 165 -38.05 32.90 42.01
C VAL A 165 -36.65 32.37 42.30
N ASP A 166 -36.39 31.88 43.51
CA ASP A 166 -35.08 31.30 43.87
C ASP A 166 -34.77 30.04 43.07
N GLN A 167 -35.76 29.16 42.86
CA GLN A 167 -35.61 27.97 42.02
C GLN A 167 -35.33 28.30 40.56
N LEU A 168 -36.01 29.31 39.99
CA LEU A 168 -35.73 29.78 38.63
C LEU A 168 -34.32 30.39 38.51
N ASN A 169 -33.87 31.14 39.52
CA ASN A 169 -32.49 31.64 39.55
C ASN A 169 -31.47 30.51 39.63
N GLN A 170 -31.70 29.49 40.45
CA GLN A 170 -30.83 28.32 40.53
C GLN A 170 -30.79 27.56 39.19
N PHE A 171 -31.95 27.35 38.55
CA PHE A 171 -32.03 26.73 37.24
C PHE A 171 -31.27 27.54 36.18
N HIS A 172 -31.43 28.87 36.16
CA HIS A 172 -30.69 29.78 35.28
C HIS A 172 -29.17 29.62 35.45
N GLN A 173 -28.68 29.57 36.69
CA GLN A 173 -27.25 29.39 36.96
C GLN A 173 -26.74 28.02 36.49
N VAL A 174 -27.52 26.95 36.65
CA VAL A 174 -27.15 25.62 36.14
C VAL A 174 -27.07 25.61 34.62
N VAL A 175 -28.04 26.22 33.92
CA VAL A 175 -28.03 26.30 32.46
C VAL A 175 -26.80 27.06 31.94
N LEU A 176 -26.45 28.18 32.58
CA LEU A 176 -25.24 28.93 32.23
C LEU A 176 -23.95 28.17 32.55
N ALA A 177 -23.90 27.47 33.69
CA ALA A 177 -22.77 26.63 34.05
C ALA A 177 -22.56 25.51 33.02
N GLU A 178 -23.62 24.78 32.66
CA GLU A 178 -23.58 23.74 31.62
C GLU A 178 -23.09 24.32 30.28
N HIS A 179 -23.64 25.45 29.83
CA HIS A 179 -23.20 26.12 28.60
C HIS A 179 -21.70 26.43 28.61
N SER A 180 -21.20 27.02 29.70
CA SER A 180 -19.79 27.39 29.87
C SER A 180 -18.84 26.17 29.95
N THR A 181 -19.36 25.00 30.35
CA THR A 181 -18.58 23.75 30.40
C THR A 181 -18.56 23.00 29.08
N ILE A 182 -19.65 23.08 28.30
CA ILE A 182 -19.76 22.41 27.00
C ILE A 182 -18.91 23.12 25.94
N GLU A 183 -18.87 24.45 25.94
CA GLU A 183 -18.11 25.24 24.96
C GLU A 183 -16.62 24.82 24.81
N PRO A 184 -15.81 24.74 25.90
CA PRO A 184 -14.42 24.30 25.79
C PRO A 184 -14.29 22.81 25.40
N GLN A 185 -15.27 21.96 25.77
CA GLN A 185 -15.29 20.56 25.34
C GLN A 185 -15.52 20.44 23.83
N LEU A 186 -16.40 21.28 23.26
CA LEU A 186 -16.61 21.35 21.81
C LEU A 186 -15.37 21.84 21.09
N ALA A 187 -14.68 22.86 21.62
CA ALA A 187 -13.41 23.33 21.08
C ALA A 187 -12.32 22.25 21.09
N GLN A 188 -12.23 21.47 22.18
CA GLN A 188 -11.30 20.35 22.28
C GLN A 188 -11.65 19.22 21.29
N LEU A 189 -12.94 18.92 21.12
CA LEU A 189 -13.43 17.91 20.18
C LEU A 189 -13.12 18.31 18.73
N ASP A 190 -13.27 19.58 18.40
CA ASP A 190 -12.93 20.13 17.08
C ASP A 190 -11.43 20.04 16.79
N GLU A 191 -10.58 20.44 17.73
CA GLU A 191 -9.13 20.35 17.58
C GLU A 191 -8.67 18.89 17.43
N LEU A 192 -9.20 17.98 18.24
CA LEU A 192 -8.94 16.55 18.13
C LEU A 192 -9.38 16.01 16.74
N SER A 193 -10.57 16.42 16.28
CA SER A 193 -11.08 16.06 14.96
C SER A 193 -10.15 16.54 13.85
N ARG A 194 -9.69 17.81 13.88
CA ARG A 194 -8.73 18.35 12.92
C ARG A 194 -7.43 17.56 12.91
N GLN A 195 -6.85 17.30 14.08
CA GLN A 195 -5.61 16.52 14.19
C GLN A 195 -5.76 15.12 13.58
N MET A 196 -6.88 14.44 13.82
CA MET A 196 -7.15 13.14 13.20
C MET A 196 -7.28 13.23 11.68
N ILE A 197 -7.98 14.24 11.16
CA ILE A 197 -8.15 14.48 9.73
C ILE A 197 -6.80 14.77 9.07
N ASP A 198 -6.00 15.69 9.64
CA ASP A 198 -4.69 16.08 9.13
C ASP A 198 -3.71 14.90 9.15
N LEU A 199 -3.72 14.11 10.22
CA LEU A 199 -2.93 12.88 10.30
C LEU A 199 -3.34 11.88 9.20
N GLY A 200 -4.64 11.72 8.97
CA GLY A 200 -5.18 10.86 7.92
C GLY A 200 -4.70 11.30 6.52
N TYR A 201 -4.79 12.59 6.20
CA TYR A 201 -4.33 13.14 4.92
C TYR A 201 -2.80 13.09 4.78
N ALA A 202 -2.04 13.39 5.83
CA ALA A 202 -0.59 13.33 5.80
C ALA A 202 -0.10 11.90 5.51
N PHE A 203 -0.68 10.89 6.17
CA PHE A 203 -0.34 9.49 5.92
C PHE A 203 -0.76 9.02 4.52
N ASP A 204 -1.96 9.35 4.09
CA ASP A 204 -2.45 8.96 2.76
C ASP A 204 -1.62 9.60 1.64
N SER A 205 -1.26 10.88 1.80
CA SER A 205 -0.40 11.61 0.85
C SER A 205 1.05 11.11 0.85
N SER A 206 1.55 10.58 1.97
CA SER A 206 2.89 9.98 2.05
C SER A 206 3.04 8.68 1.26
N LYS A 207 1.91 8.05 0.87
CA LYS A 207 1.87 6.75 0.17
C LYS A 207 2.67 5.66 0.90
N ASN A 208 2.74 5.72 2.24
CA ASN A 208 3.32 4.65 3.05
C ASN A 208 2.42 3.41 2.99
N ASP A 209 3.03 2.27 2.72
CA ASP A 209 2.39 1.06 2.23
C ASP A 209 2.77 -0.19 3.04
N GLU A 210 3.43 -0.02 4.18
CA GLU A 210 3.79 -1.11 5.09
C GLU A 210 2.56 -1.81 5.69
N PHE A 211 1.49 -1.04 5.97
CA PHE A 211 0.26 -1.55 6.56
C PHE A 211 -0.97 -0.91 5.93
N PHE A 212 -1.91 -1.74 5.49
CA PHE A 212 -3.22 -1.30 4.99
C PHE A 212 -4.33 -2.09 5.67
N TYR A 213 -5.50 -1.49 5.78
CA TYR A 213 -6.71 -2.15 6.25
C TYR A 213 -7.77 -2.10 5.15
N LEU A 214 -8.20 -3.27 4.70
CA LEU A 214 -9.26 -3.38 3.71
C LEU A 214 -10.55 -3.84 4.41
N PRO A 215 -11.59 -2.98 4.50
CA PRO A 215 -12.84 -3.36 5.15
C PRO A 215 -13.57 -4.48 4.36
N PRO A 216 -14.35 -5.36 5.02
CA PRO A 216 -15.07 -6.45 4.36
C PRO A 216 -15.97 -6.00 3.20
N ASP A 217 -16.57 -4.81 3.30
CA ASP A 217 -17.44 -4.26 2.27
C ASP A 217 -16.71 -3.91 0.97
N ALA A 218 -15.39 -3.68 1.02
CA ALA A 218 -14.59 -3.43 -0.18
C ALA A 218 -14.59 -4.64 -1.13
N PHE A 219 -14.73 -5.86 -0.61
CA PHE A 219 -14.84 -7.08 -1.41
C PHE A 219 -16.17 -7.19 -2.18
N ALA A 220 -17.19 -6.42 -1.78
CA ALA A 220 -18.46 -6.33 -2.50
C ALA A 220 -18.40 -5.34 -3.69
N ASN A 221 -17.37 -4.49 -3.74
CA ASN A 221 -17.21 -3.50 -4.81
C ASN A 221 -17.05 -4.19 -6.19
N PRO A 222 -17.85 -3.84 -7.21
CA PRO A 222 -17.76 -4.43 -8.54
C PRO A 222 -16.37 -4.32 -9.18
N SER A 223 -15.67 -3.20 -9.00
CA SER A 223 -14.32 -2.98 -9.55
C SER A 223 -13.30 -3.89 -8.87
N PHE A 224 -13.37 -3.99 -7.52
CA PHE A 224 -12.48 -4.87 -6.77
C PHE A 224 -12.68 -6.35 -7.14
N ARG A 225 -13.92 -6.77 -7.43
CA ARG A 225 -14.23 -8.12 -7.92
C ARG A 225 -13.64 -8.41 -9.30
N ILE A 226 -13.49 -7.40 -10.15
CA ILE A 226 -12.81 -7.53 -11.45
C ILE A 226 -11.32 -7.74 -11.22
N ASP A 227 -10.69 -6.88 -10.41
CA ASP A 227 -9.26 -6.96 -10.11
C ASP A 227 -8.89 -8.28 -9.41
N LEU A 228 -9.73 -8.76 -8.49
CA LEU A 228 -9.52 -10.03 -7.80
C LEU A 228 -9.46 -11.21 -8.78
N LYS A 229 -10.24 -11.18 -9.87
CA LYS A 229 -10.17 -12.21 -10.93
C LYS A 229 -8.88 -12.12 -11.75
N PHE A 230 -8.28 -10.94 -11.87
CA PHE A 230 -7.02 -10.75 -12.58
C PHE A 230 -5.81 -11.11 -11.73
N PHE A 231 -5.84 -10.86 -10.43
CA PHE A 231 -4.68 -11.00 -9.55
C PHE A 231 -4.72 -12.23 -8.64
N MET A 232 -5.89 -12.86 -8.43
CA MET A 232 -6.00 -14.08 -7.63
C MET A 232 -6.61 -15.22 -8.42
N SER A 233 -6.21 -16.45 -8.08
CA SER A 233 -6.82 -17.65 -8.62
C SER A 233 -8.25 -17.83 -8.10
N PRO A 234 -9.13 -18.53 -8.84
CA PRO A 234 -10.51 -18.77 -8.41
C PRO A 234 -10.64 -19.52 -7.06
N ASP A 235 -9.63 -20.31 -6.70
CA ASP A 235 -9.56 -21.03 -5.41
C ASP A 235 -8.89 -20.21 -4.30
N GLY A 236 -8.42 -18.99 -4.60
CA GLY A 236 -7.78 -18.07 -3.65
C GLY A 236 -6.39 -18.49 -3.17
N LYS A 237 -5.78 -19.52 -3.78
CA LYS A 237 -4.48 -20.07 -3.33
C LYS A 237 -3.26 -19.52 -4.05
N ALA A 238 -3.45 -18.84 -5.18
CA ALA A 238 -2.39 -18.19 -5.92
C ALA A 238 -2.70 -16.70 -6.08
N ALA A 239 -1.68 -15.88 -5.86
CA ALA A 239 -1.71 -14.45 -6.12
C ALA A 239 -0.64 -14.13 -7.16
N ARG A 240 -0.99 -13.27 -8.11
CA ARG A 240 -0.11 -12.76 -9.14
C ARG A 240 0.26 -11.32 -8.81
N TYR A 241 1.53 -10.99 -8.97
CA TYR A 241 2.06 -9.63 -8.91
C TYR A 241 2.69 -9.32 -10.25
N MET A 242 2.48 -8.12 -10.77
CA MET A 242 3.13 -7.65 -11.99
C MET A 242 4.17 -6.60 -11.62
N ILE A 243 5.44 -6.90 -11.94
CA ILE A 243 6.57 -6.03 -11.62
C ILE A 243 6.98 -5.33 -12.92
N TYR A 244 6.95 -4.01 -12.90
CA TYR A 244 7.43 -3.16 -13.99
C TYR A 244 8.70 -2.49 -13.51
N HIS A 245 9.85 -2.87 -14.04
CA HIS A 245 11.13 -2.25 -13.67
C HIS A 245 11.47 -1.10 -14.62
N ASP A 246 12.37 -0.19 -14.20
CA ASP A 246 12.88 0.84 -15.10
C ASP A 246 13.83 0.23 -16.13
N GLY A 247 13.80 0.77 -17.34
CA GLY A 247 14.64 0.33 -18.46
C GLY A 247 14.06 -0.83 -19.26
N GLU A 248 14.81 -1.26 -20.27
CA GLU A 248 14.37 -2.33 -21.18
C GLU A 248 14.59 -3.71 -20.55
N ALA A 249 13.52 -4.52 -20.49
CA ALA A 249 13.53 -5.86 -19.89
C ALA A 249 14.53 -6.81 -20.56
N LEU A 250 14.73 -6.69 -21.87
CA LEU A 250 15.56 -7.59 -22.68
C LEU A 250 17.06 -7.24 -22.64
N THR A 251 17.47 -6.34 -21.74
CA THR A 251 18.86 -5.93 -21.57
C THR A 251 19.54 -6.69 -20.44
N ALA A 252 20.87 -6.68 -20.40
CA ALA A 252 21.65 -7.28 -19.31
C ALA A 252 21.29 -6.67 -17.94
N GLN A 253 20.97 -5.37 -17.89
CA GLN A 253 20.52 -4.71 -16.66
C GLN A 253 19.12 -5.18 -16.24
N GLY A 254 18.18 -5.30 -17.19
CA GLY A 254 16.84 -5.83 -16.92
C GLY A 254 16.87 -7.25 -16.36
N ILE A 255 17.66 -8.13 -16.98
CA ILE A 255 17.88 -9.51 -16.48
C ILE A 255 18.51 -9.51 -15.08
N HIS A 256 19.47 -8.62 -14.82
CA HIS A 256 20.09 -8.54 -13.50
C HIS A 256 19.11 -8.06 -12.42
N HIS A 257 18.21 -7.14 -12.73
CA HIS A 257 17.16 -6.74 -11.79
C HIS A 257 16.27 -7.93 -11.41
N ASP A 258 15.87 -8.75 -12.38
CA ASP A 258 15.02 -9.92 -12.13
C ASP A 258 15.66 -10.94 -11.18
N GLN A 259 16.98 -11.10 -11.23
CA GLN A 259 17.73 -11.95 -10.31
C GLN A 259 17.61 -11.52 -8.85
N THR A 260 17.31 -10.24 -8.60
CA THR A 260 17.14 -9.71 -7.24
C THR A 260 15.72 -9.84 -6.70
N TYR A 261 14.71 -9.90 -7.57
CA TYR A 261 13.31 -9.89 -7.16
C TYR A 261 12.88 -11.19 -6.46
N LEU A 262 13.31 -12.34 -6.97
CA LEU A 262 12.91 -13.62 -6.40
C LEU A 262 13.43 -13.79 -4.95
N PRO A 263 14.73 -13.58 -4.65
CA PRO A 263 15.22 -13.60 -3.26
C PRO A 263 14.57 -12.56 -2.36
N ALA A 264 14.33 -11.34 -2.86
CA ALA A 264 13.68 -10.29 -2.10
C ALA A 264 12.23 -10.66 -1.72
N ALA A 265 11.49 -11.28 -2.65
CA ALA A 265 10.16 -11.78 -2.40
C ALA A 265 10.15 -12.92 -1.37
N GLU A 266 11.08 -13.88 -1.47
CA GLU A 266 11.24 -14.96 -0.49
C GLU A 266 11.60 -14.43 0.90
N GLU A 267 12.42 -13.38 0.97
CA GLU A 267 12.77 -12.73 2.23
C GLU A 267 11.59 -11.98 2.86
N ALA A 268 10.80 -11.27 2.06
CA ALA A 268 9.60 -10.57 2.52
C ALA A 268 8.53 -11.52 3.09
N LEU A 269 8.50 -12.78 2.66
CA LEU A 269 7.57 -13.78 3.18
C LEU A 269 7.98 -14.35 4.55
N LYS A 270 9.25 -14.22 4.94
CA LYS A 270 9.74 -14.74 6.23
C LYS A 270 9.04 -14.03 7.39
N GLY A 271 8.57 -14.81 8.37
CA GLY A 271 7.86 -14.26 9.53
C GLY A 271 6.38 -13.91 9.30
N THR A 272 5.87 -14.07 8.06
CA THR A 272 4.45 -13.91 7.75
C THR A 272 3.70 -15.24 7.78
N THR A 273 2.37 -15.20 7.77
CA THR A 273 1.52 -16.40 7.59
C THR A 273 1.75 -17.11 6.24
N LEU A 274 2.45 -16.47 5.30
CA LEU A 274 2.77 -16.98 3.98
C LEU A 274 4.21 -17.51 3.85
N GLY A 275 4.94 -17.69 4.96
CA GLY A 275 6.34 -18.15 4.92
C GLY A 275 6.57 -19.52 4.26
N GLY A 276 5.53 -20.34 4.07
CA GLY A 276 5.58 -21.60 3.33
C GLY A 276 5.11 -21.52 1.87
N ALA A 277 4.80 -20.32 1.36
CA ALA A 277 4.35 -20.12 -0.01
C ALA A 277 5.52 -20.33 -0.99
N ARG A 278 5.20 -20.86 -2.17
CA ARG A 278 6.17 -20.97 -3.27
C ARG A 278 6.07 -19.72 -4.14
N VAL A 279 7.21 -19.08 -4.40
CA VAL A 279 7.30 -17.92 -5.29
C VAL A 279 7.84 -18.38 -6.62
N TYR A 280 7.20 -17.95 -7.70
CA TYR A 280 7.66 -18.19 -9.07
C TYR A 280 7.74 -16.84 -9.77
N LEU A 281 8.81 -16.64 -10.52
CA LEU A 281 9.02 -15.44 -11.32
C LEU A 281 8.88 -15.82 -12.79
N GLY A 282 8.21 -14.97 -13.57
CA GLY A 282 7.99 -15.19 -14.99
C GLY A 282 7.89 -13.86 -15.73
N GLY A 283 8.00 -13.90 -17.06
CA GLY A 283 8.06 -12.70 -17.90
C GLY A 283 9.18 -12.77 -18.93
N ALA A 284 9.28 -11.75 -19.79
CA ALA A 284 10.25 -11.75 -20.88
C ALA A 284 11.70 -11.82 -20.37
N ALA A 285 12.09 -10.96 -19.43
CA ALA A 285 13.44 -10.90 -18.89
C ALA A 285 13.84 -12.21 -18.18
N THR A 286 12.99 -12.72 -17.28
CA THR A 286 13.18 -14.05 -16.65
C THR A 286 13.35 -15.19 -17.66
N THR A 287 12.56 -15.21 -18.75
CA THR A 287 12.67 -16.25 -19.76
C THR A 287 14.04 -16.19 -20.44
N TYR A 288 14.53 -14.99 -20.74
CA TYR A 288 15.87 -14.81 -21.29
C TYR A 288 16.98 -15.13 -20.29
N TRP A 289 16.77 -14.88 -19.00
CA TRP A 289 17.67 -15.33 -17.94
C TRP A 289 17.78 -16.85 -17.94
N ASP A 290 16.64 -17.57 -17.95
CA ASP A 290 16.61 -19.03 -18.00
C ASP A 290 17.31 -19.56 -19.25
N ILE A 291 17.06 -18.96 -20.43
CA ILE A 291 17.74 -19.35 -21.67
C ILE A 291 19.25 -19.08 -21.59
N GLN A 292 19.69 -17.95 -21.00
CA GLN A 292 21.11 -17.65 -20.83
C GLN A 292 21.80 -18.65 -19.90
N ASP A 293 21.14 -19.05 -18.81
CA ASP A 293 21.67 -20.02 -17.86
C ASP A 293 21.74 -21.43 -18.46
N ALA A 294 20.67 -21.83 -19.16
CA ALA A 294 20.63 -23.06 -19.94
C ALA A 294 21.72 -23.09 -21.01
N ALA A 295 21.90 -22.01 -21.78
CA ALA A 295 22.91 -21.92 -22.83
C ALA A 295 24.35 -22.02 -22.29
N LYS A 296 24.63 -21.45 -21.10
CA LYS A 296 25.94 -21.62 -20.44
C LYS A 296 26.18 -23.07 -20.05
N THR A 297 25.18 -23.72 -19.48
CA THR A 297 25.25 -25.12 -19.07
C THR A 297 25.43 -26.03 -20.29
N ASP A 298 24.62 -25.82 -21.32
CA ASP A 298 24.70 -26.53 -22.59
C ASP A 298 26.04 -26.32 -23.29
N LEU A 299 26.62 -25.12 -23.25
CA LEU A 299 27.95 -24.88 -23.77
C LEU A 299 29.02 -25.70 -23.05
N ILE A 300 28.97 -25.79 -21.71
CA ILE A 300 29.94 -26.58 -20.94
C ILE A 300 29.79 -28.06 -21.29
N ILE A 301 28.56 -28.56 -21.38
CA ILE A 301 28.27 -29.94 -21.78
C ILE A 301 28.75 -30.19 -23.22
N ALA A 302 28.39 -29.32 -24.16
CA ALA A 302 28.76 -29.45 -25.57
C ALA A 302 30.28 -29.35 -25.77
N ALA A 303 30.96 -28.42 -25.08
CA ALA A 303 32.39 -28.25 -25.19
C ALA A 303 33.15 -29.46 -24.62
N THR A 304 32.76 -29.93 -23.44
CA THR A 304 33.38 -31.12 -22.84
C THR A 304 33.10 -32.37 -23.68
N ALA A 305 31.88 -32.56 -24.18
CA ALA A 305 31.53 -33.67 -25.06
C ALA A 305 32.26 -33.62 -26.41
N ALA A 306 32.26 -32.45 -27.08
CA ALA A 306 32.91 -32.27 -28.38
C ALA A 306 34.42 -32.47 -28.30
N PHE A 307 35.10 -31.87 -27.33
CA PHE A 307 36.54 -32.07 -27.18
C PHE A 307 36.88 -33.52 -26.80
N THR A 308 36.08 -34.17 -25.96
CA THR A 308 36.26 -35.59 -25.62
C THR A 308 36.05 -36.48 -26.85
N LEU A 309 35.03 -36.21 -27.66
CA LEU A 309 34.76 -36.97 -28.88
C LEU A 309 35.88 -36.77 -29.91
N ILE A 310 36.29 -35.53 -30.17
CA ILE A 310 37.41 -35.22 -31.08
C ILE A 310 38.69 -35.90 -30.58
N PHE A 311 38.96 -35.88 -29.27
CA PHE A 311 40.08 -36.60 -28.66
C PHE A 311 40.04 -38.08 -28.97
N LEU A 312 38.91 -38.74 -28.73
CA LEU A 312 38.74 -40.18 -28.95
C LEU A 312 38.89 -40.54 -30.43
N VAL A 313 38.29 -39.76 -31.34
CA VAL A 313 38.41 -39.99 -32.80
C VAL A 313 39.86 -39.79 -33.24
N MET A 314 40.54 -38.73 -32.80
CA MET A 314 41.95 -38.52 -33.13
C MET A 314 42.84 -39.60 -32.53
N LEU A 315 42.58 -40.04 -31.30
CA LEU A 315 43.30 -41.14 -30.67
C LEU A 315 43.13 -42.44 -31.46
N LEU A 316 41.93 -42.72 -31.97
CA LEU A 316 41.64 -43.91 -32.78
C LEU A 316 42.37 -43.87 -34.13
N ILE A 317 42.31 -42.73 -34.84
CA ILE A 317 42.89 -42.57 -36.17
C ILE A 317 44.43 -42.54 -36.11
N THR A 318 44.98 -41.70 -35.23
CA THR A 318 46.43 -41.50 -35.15
C THR A 318 47.12 -42.61 -34.35
N ARG A 319 46.42 -43.21 -33.37
CA ARG A 319 46.97 -44.07 -32.31
C ARG A 319 48.11 -43.39 -31.54
N SER A 320 48.05 -42.05 -31.43
CA SER A 320 49.00 -41.22 -30.70
C SER A 320 48.23 -40.31 -29.74
N MET A 321 48.61 -40.34 -28.46
CA MET A 321 47.99 -39.52 -27.42
C MET A 321 48.42 -38.05 -27.55
N ILE A 322 49.67 -37.83 -27.91
CA ILE A 322 50.26 -36.49 -27.98
C ILE A 322 49.75 -35.75 -29.22
N ALA A 323 49.62 -36.43 -30.36
CA ALA A 323 49.05 -35.83 -31.56
C ALA A 323 47.59 -35.40 -31.33
N ALA A 324 46.80 -36.25 -30.65
CA ALA A 324 45.41 -35.93 -30.31
C ALA A 324 45.29 -34.71 -29.40
N LEU A 325 46.14 -34.61 -28.36
CA LEU A 325 46.15 -33.48 -27.43
C LEU A 325 46.59 -32.17 -28.10
N VAL A 326 47.60 -32.24 -28.98
CA VAL A 326 48.05 -31.09 -29.77
C VAL A 326 46.93 -30.56 -30.67
N ILE A 327 46.19 -31.43 -31.37
CA ILE A 327 45.07 -30.99 -32.22
C ILE A 327 44.03 -30.23 -31.40
N ILE A 328 43.60 -30.78 -30.27
CA ILE A 328 42.58 -30.13 -29.43
C ILE A 328 43.10 -28.81 -28.91
N GLY A 329 44.37 -28.77 -28.47
CA GLY A 329 45.02 -27.54 -28.05
C GLY A 329 45.05 -26.49 -29.17
N THR A 330 45.33 -26.89 -30.41
CA THR A 330 45.36 -25.96 -31.56
C THR A 330 43.97 -25.46 -31.94
N VAL A 331 42.92 -26.29 -31.83
CA VAL A 331 41.53 -25.89 -32.08
C VAL A 331 41.02 -24.96 -30.97
N ALA A 332 41.32 -25.28 -29.71
CA ALA A 332 40.99 -24.42 -28.58
C ALA A 332 41.72 -23.07 -28.67
N PHE A 333 42.99 -23.08 -29.11
CA PHE A 333 43.77 -21.87 -29.34
C PHE A 333 43.20 -21.03 -30.49
N SER A 334 42.82 -21.63 -31.61
CA SER A 334 42.22 -20.90 -32.73
C SER A 334 40.87 -20.30 -32.34
N TYR A 335 40.01 -21.05 -31.65
CA TYR A 335 38.74 -20.53 -31.13
C TYR A 335 38.96 -19.38 -30.14
N SER A 336 39.84 -19.54 -29.16
CA SER A 336 40.12 -18.51 -28.15
C SER A 336 40.68 -17.24 -28.77
N GLY A 337 41.59 -17.38 -29.75
CA GLY A 337 42.14 -16.25 -30.51
C GLY A 337 41.09 -15.56 -31.37
N ALA A 338 40.21 -16.32 -32.02
CA ALA A 338 39.11 -15.79 -32.82
C ALA A 338 38.12 -15.00 -31.96
N PHE A 339 37.70 -15.59 -30.83
CA PHE A 339 36.78 -14.96 -29.90
C PHE A 339 37.40 -13.69 -29.30
N GLY A 340 38.65 -13.76 -28.81
CA GLY A 340 39.35 -12.60 -28.27
C GLY A 340 39.53 -11.46 -29.28
N LEU A 341 39.87 -11.78 -30.54
CA LEU A 341 39.97 -10.77 -31.59
C LEU A 341 38.60 -10.18 -31.94
N SER A 342 37.55 -11.00 -31.93
CA SER A 342 36.20 -10.53 -32.20
C SER A 342 35.67 -9.62 -31.09
N VAL A 343 35.92 -9.94 -29.82
CA VAL A 343 35.66 -9.07 -28.67
C VAL A 343 36.39 -7.73 -28.83
N LEU A 344 37.66 -7.75 -29.25
CA LEU A 344 38.43 -6.53 -29.51
C LEU A 344 37.81 -5.67 -30.63
N ILE A 345 37.39 -6.30 -31.73
CA ILE A 345 36.79 -5.57 -32.86
C ILE A 345 35.41 -5.01 -32.50
N TRP A 346 34.52 -5.82 -31.92
CA TRP A 346 33.15 -5.41 -31.68
C TRP A 346 33.00 -4.54 -30.43
N GLN A 347 33.56 -4.95 -29.30
CA GLN A 347 33.39 -4.21 -28.04
C GLN A 347 34.32 -3.01 -27.94
N HIS A 348 35.61 -3.15 -28.29
CA HIS A 348 36.58 -2.07 -28.08
C HIS A 348 36.71 -1.11 -29.27
N LEU A 349 36.59 -1.60 -30.52
CA LEU A 349 36.74 -0.75 -31.70
C LEU A 349 35.40 -0.16 -32.17
N LEU A 350 34.33 -0.98 -32.21
CA LEU A 350 33.00 -0.55 -32.67
C LEU A 350 32.07 -0.10 -31.53
N GLY A 351 32.39 -0.41 -30.27
CA GLY A 351 31.58 -0.03 -29.10
C GLY A 351 30.26 -0.79 -28.97
N ILE A 352 30.09 -1.89 -29.69
CA ILE A 352 28.85 -2.68 -29.72
C ILE A 352 29.01 -3.88 -28.77
N PRO A 353 28.08 -4.08 -27.81
CA PRO A 353 28.13 -5.22 -26.92
C PRO A 353 27.78 -6.51 -27.67
N MET A 354 28.63 -7.52 -27.51
CA MET A 354 28.41 -8.82 -28.14
C MET A 354 27.16 -9.53 -27.63
N SER A 355 26.48 -10.21 -28.54
CA SER A 355 25.38 -11.12 -28.18
C SER A 355 25.88 -12.32 -27.35
N TRP A 356 25.17 -12.62 -26.25
CA TRP A 356 25.44 -13.78 -25.40
C TRP A 356 25.28 -15.12 -26.16
N LEU A 357 24.44 -15.17 -27.20
CA LEU A 357 24.23 -16.34 -28.04
C LEU A 357 25.38 -16.55 -29.05
N GLY A 358 26.17 -15.51 -29.33
CA GLY A 358 27.29 -15.60 -30.27
C GLY A 358 28.37 -16.57 -29.81
N LEU A 359 28.62 -16.66 -28.50
CA LEU A 359 29.66 -17.52 -27.94
C LEU A 359 29.42 -19.02 -28.22
N PRO A 360 28.26 -19.62 -27.89
CA PRO A 360 28.00 -21.03 -28.16
C PRO A 360 27.88 -21.35 -29.66
N LEU A 361 27.27 -20.49 -30.46
CA LEU A 361 27.10 -20.73 -31.90
C LEU A 361 28.44 -20.70 -32.65
N THR A 362 29.28 -19.70 -32.37
CA THR A 362 30.61 -19.61 -32.97
C THR A 362 31.49 -20.76 -32.52
N PHE A 363 31.38 -21.21 -31.25
CA PHE A 363 32.09 -22.37 -30.72
C PHE A 363 31.79 -23.64 -31.52
N ILE A 364 30.50 -23.96 -31.69
CA ILE A 364 30.08 -25.19 -32.39
C ILE A 364 30.63 -25.20 -33.82
N ILE A 365 30.51 -24.09 -34.55
CA ILE A 365 30.94 -24.01 -35.95
C ILE A 365 32.47 -24.04 -36.06
N LEU A 366 33.18 -23.25 -35.25
CA LEU A 366 34.66 -23.17 -35.29
C LEU A 366 35.30 -24.49 -34.86
N VAL A 367 34.78 -25.14 -33.82
CA VAL A 367 35.31 -26.42 -33.37
C VAL A 367 35.01 -27.53 -34.37
N ALA A 368 33.80 -27.58 -34.93
CA ALA A 368 33.44 -28.56 -35.95
C ALA A 368 34.39 -28.43 -37.17
N VAL A 369 34.43 -27.25 -37.77
CA VAL A 369 35.20 -27.01 -39.00
C VAL A 369 36.71 -27.05 -38.76
N GLY A 370 37.18 -26.49 -37.64
CA GLY A 370 38.60 -26.53 -37.26
C GLY A 370 39.11 -27.94 -37.01
N SER A 371 38.29 -28.79 -36.38
CA SER A 371 38.67 -30.19 -36.12
C SER A 371 38.75 -31.04 -37.38
N ASP A 372 37.79 -30.90 -38.31
CA ASP A 372 37.72 -31.66 -39.56
C ASP A 372 38.95 -31.44 -40.44
N TYR A 373 39.36 -30.18 -40.58
CA TYR A 373 40.52 -29.87 -41.40
C TYR A 373 41.85 -30.25 -40.73
N ASN A 374 41.93 -30.20 -39.41
CA ASN A 374 43.11 -30.70 -38.68
C ASN A 374 43.23 -32.22 -38.80
N LEU A 375 42.10 -32.94 -38.81
CA LEU A 375 42.07 -34.36 -39.10
C LEU A 375 42.61 -34.66 -40.51
N LEU A 376 42.16 -33.95 -41.55
CA LEU A 376 42.63 -34.18 -42.92
C LEU A 376 44.15 -33.98 -43.05
N LEU A 377 44.69 -32.94 -42.42
CA LEU A 377 46.14 -32.69 -42.43
C LEU A 377 46.91 -33.83 -41.74
N ILE A 378 46.46 -34.27 -40.57
CA ILE A 378 47.15 -35.34 -39.84
C ILE A 378 47.00 -36.70 -40.49
N ALA A 379 45.83 -37.02 -41.04
CA ALA A 379 45.62 -38.25 -41.81
C ALA A 379 46.61 -38.29 -42.98
N ARG A 380 46.76 -37.18 -43.71
CA ARG A 380 47.73 -37.09 -44.80
C ARG A 380 49.18 -37.12 -44.31
N TYR A 381 49.47 -36.49 -43.18
CA TYR A 381 50.79 -36.54 -42.56
C TYR A 381 51.16 -37.98 -42.16
N LEU A 382 50.20 -38.76 -41.64
CA LEU A 382 50.37 -40.16 -41.30
C LEU A 382 50.62 -41.02 -42.55
N GLU A 383 49.91 -40.79 -43.66
CA GLU A 383 50.12 -41.49 -44.93
C GLU A 383 51.52 -41.25 -45.50
N GLU A 384 51.95 -39.99 -45.54
CA GLU A 384 53.24 -39.56 -46.09
C GLU A 384 54.41 -39.81 -45.12
N SER A 385 54.14 -40.11 -43.84
CA SER A 385 55.17 -40.39 -42.82
C SER A 385 56.08 -41.57 -43.17
N LYS A 386 55.62 -42.47 -44.06
CA LYS A 386 56.40 -43.60 -44.59
C LYS A 386 57.66 -43.15 -45.36
N ALA A 387 57.67 -41.93 -45.91
CA ALA A 387 58.82 -41.35 -46.59
C ALA A 387 59.84 -40.67 -45.64
N GLY A 388 59.56 -40.64 -44.33
CA GLY A 388 60.34 -39.95 -43.29
C GLY A 388 59.59 -38.72 -42.75
N LEU A 389 59.77 -38.39 -41.46
CA LEU A 389 58.97 -37.38 -40.75
C LEU A 389 59.02 -35.98 -41.38
N ASN A 390 60.21 -35.52 -41.77
CA ASN A 390 60.39 -34.17 -42.34
C ASN A 390 59.86 -34.09 -43.77
N THR A 391 60.18 -35.07 -44.60
CA THR A 391 59.73 -35.13 -46.00
C THR A 391 58.22 -35.38 -46.10
N GLY A 392 57.68 -36.19 -45.19
CA GLY A 392 56.25 -36.47 -45.08
C GLY A 392 55.46 -35.24 -44.66
N LEU A 393 55.97 -34.43 -43.72
CA LEU A 393 55.33 -33.17 -43.32
C LEU A 393 55.29 -32.17 -44.47
N ILE A 394 56.41 -31.99 -45.19
CA ILE A 394 56.49 -31.08 -46.34
C ILE A 394 55.53 -31.53 -47.45
N ARG A 395 55.49 -32.83 -47.78
CA ARG A 395 54.55 -33.37 -48.79
C ARG A 395 53.09 -33.24 -48.37
N ALA A 396 52.78 -33.50 -47.10
CA ALA A 396 51.44 -33.36 -46.56
C ALA A 396 50.96 -31.92 -46.69
N ILE A 397 51.77 -30.93 -46.29
CA ILE A 397 51.44 -29.50 -46.41
C ILE A 397 51.37 -29.07 -47.87
N ALA A 398 52.30 -29.48 -48.73
CA ALA A 398 52.30 -29.09 -50.14
C ALA A 398 51.06 -29.60 -50.89
N ASN A 399 50.62 -30.83 -50.61
CA ASN A 399 49.50 -31.45 -51.32
C ASN A 399 48.14 -31.09 -50.72
N SER A 400 47.99 -31.15 -49.39
CA SER A 400 46.71 -30.88 -48.73
C SER A 400 46.52 -29.40 -48.38
N GLY A 401 47.61 -28.66 -48.18
CA GLY A 401 47.57 -27.26 -47.77
C GLY A 401 46.84 -26.38 -48.78
N LYS A 402 47.10 -26.52 -50.09
CA LYS A 402 46.44 -25.70 -51.12
C LYS A 402 44.92 -25.88 -51.12
N VAL A 403 44.42 -27.12 -51.05
CA VAL A 403 42.97 -27.39 -51.07
C VAL A 403 42.33 -26.85 -49.79
N VAL A 404 42.91 -27.15 -48.64
CA VAL A 404 42.36 -26.76 -47.34
C VAL A 404 42.39 -25.24 -47.14
N THR A 405 43.45 -24.54 -47.56
CA THR A 405 43.52 -23.08 -47.44
C THR A 405 42.55 -22.39 -48.40
N THR A 406 42.35 -22.90 -49.62
CA THR A 406 41.33 -22.34 -50.53
C THR A 406 39.92 -22.55 -49.98
N ALA A 407 39.59 -23.73 -49.48
CA ALA A 407 38.28 -24.00 -48.88
C ALA A 407 38.05 -23.13 -47.62
N GLY A 408 39.06 -23.02 -46.75
CA GLY A 408 39.02 -22.18 -45.56
C GLY A 408 38.85 -20.69 -45.88
N LEU A 409 39.55 -20.18 -46.90
CA LEU A 409 39.44 -18.79 -47.33
C LEU A 409 38.06 -18.49 -47.91
N VAL A 410 37.54 -19.35 -48.80
CA VAL A 410 36.19 -19.19 -49.36
C VAL A 410 35.16 -19.18 -48.24
N PHE A 411 35.24 -20.14 -47.31
CA PHE A 411 34.28 -20.22 -46.22
C PHE A 411 34.39 -19.01 -45.28
N ALA A 412 35.61 -18.57 -44.94
CA ALA A 412 35.83 -17.39 -44.12
C ALA A 412 35.23 -16.12 -44.76
N VAL A 413 35.45 -15.90 -46.07
CA VAL A 413 34.88 -14.75 -46.79
C VAL A 413 33.35 -14.83 -46.82
N THR A 414 32.77 -16.00 -47.05
CA THR A 414 31.30 -16.16 -47.04
C THR A 414 30.69 -15.89 -45.67
N MET A 415 31.38 -16.28 -44.57
CA MET A 415 30.91 -15.99 -43.22
C MET A 415 31.09 -14.51 -42.87
N MET A 416 32.20 -13.88 -43.28
CA MET A 416 32.38 -12.42 -43.12
C MET A 416 31.36 -11.60 -43.90
N ALA A 417 30.88 -12.09 -45.05
CA ALA A 417 29.86 -11.40 -45.84
C ALA A 417 28.54 -11.19 -45.08
N MET A 418 28.28 -11.97 -44.02
CA MET A 418 27.12 -11.80 -43.12
C MET A 418 27.14 -10.46 -42.37
N VAL A 419 28.30 -9.77 -42.29
CA VAL A 419 28.39 -8.40 -41.75
C VAL A 419 27.57 -7.39 -42.56
N SER A 420 27.26 -7.70 -43.83
CA SER A 420 26.39 -6.86 -44.65
C SER A 420 24.89 -6.96 -44.29
N GLY A 421 24.51 -7.90 -43.43
CA GLY A 421 23.13 -8.05 -42.96
C GLY A 421 22.70 -6.95 -41.99
N GLU A 422 21.41 -6.63 -41.99
CA GLU A 422 20.82 -5.63 -41.08
C GLU A 422 20.85 -6.07 -39.61
N LEU A 423 20.91 -7.38 -39.36
CA LEU A 423 20.92 -7.94 -38.00
C LEU A 423 22.36 -8.03 -37.48
N VAL A 424 22.74 -7.07 -36.63
CA VAL A 424 24.10 -6.95 -36.08
C VAL A 424 24.60 -8.25 -35.44
N SER A 425 23.74 -8.97 -34.71
CA SER A 425 24.11 -10.26 -34.11
C SER A 425 24.55 -11.32 -35.12
N VAL A 426 23.98 -11.32 -36.34
CA VAL A 426 24.37 -12.25 -37.41
C VAL A 426 25.71 -11.84 -38.01
N GLY A 427 25.95 -10.53 -38.17
CA GLY A 427 27.24 -9.99 -38.60
C GLY A 427 28.36 -10.28 -37.59
N GLU A 428 28.09 -10.15 -36.29
CA GLU A 428 29.01 -10.52 -35.21
C GLU A 428 29.40 -12.00 -35.28
N MET A 429 28.42 -12.90 -35.40
CA MET A 429 28.69 -14.34 -35.50
C MET A 429 29.48 -14.68 -36.76
N GLY A 430 29.05 -14.19 -37.92
CA GLY A 430 29.70 -14.46 -39.20
C GLY A 430 31.13 -13.93 -39.27
N SER A 431 31.37 -12.71 -38.78
CA SER A 431 32.74 -12.16 -38.69
C SER A 431 33.61 -12.94 -37.71
N THR A 432 33.09 -13.34 -36.55
CA THR A 432 33.83 -14.16 -35.57
C THR A 432 34.24 -15.51 -36.17
N ILE A 433 33.32 -16.19 -36.85
CA ILE A 433 33.59 -17.46 -37.54
C ILE A 433 34.61 -17.24 -38.65
N GLY A 434 34.44 -16.20 -39.48
CA GLY A 434 35.36 -15.88 -40.57
C GLY A 434 36.78 -15.61 -40.07
N ILE A 435 36.92 -14.77 -39.05
CA ILE A 435 38.21 -14.50 -38.40
C ILE A 435 38.83 -15.77 -37.85
N GLY A 436 38.05 -16.59 -37.15
CA GLY A 436 38.57 -17.82 -36.56
C GLY A 436 38.99 -18.84 -37.60
N LEU A 437 38.28 -18.94 -38.72
CA LEU A 437 38.69 -19.77 -39.85
C LEU A 437 39.98 -19.25 -40.52
N LEU A 438 40.14 -17.93 -40.65
CA LEU A 438 41.39 -17.37 -41.16
C LEU A 438 42.56 -17.63 -40.20
N LEU A 439 42.36 -17.43 -38.90
CA LEU A 439 43.37 -17.73 -37.88
C LEU A 439 43.73 -19.22 -37.91
N ASP A 440 42.73 -20.10 -37.92
CA ASP A 440 42.90 -21.55 -37.96
C ASP A 440 43.65 -22.01 -39.21
N THR A 441 43.27 -21.51 -40.39
CA THR A 441 43.83 -21.97 -41.67
C THR A 441 45.20 -21.35 -41.97
N LEU A 442 45.37 -20.04 -41.77
CA LEU A 442 46.56 -19.30 -42.16
C LEU A 442 47.65 -19.32 -41.08
N ILE A 443 47.28 -19.29 -39.80
CA ILE A 443 48.26 -19.23 -38.71
C ILE A 443 48.43 -20.60 -38.09
N VAL A 444 47.34 -21.17 -37.57
CA VAL A 444 47.41 -22.39 -36.76
C VAL A 444 47.84 -23.59 -37.63
N ARG A 445 47.11 -23.88 -38.70
CA ARG A 445 47.37 -25.01 -39.57
C ARG A 445 48.63 -24.87 -40.42
N SER A 446 48.91 -23.67 -40.93
CA SER A 446 50.04 -23.46 -41.83
C SER A 446 51.37 -23.29 -41.09
N PHE A 447 51.36 -22.78 -39.86
CA PHE A 447 52.60 -22.54 -39.09
C PHE A 447 52.65 -23.30 -37.76
N ILE A 448 51.66 -23.15 -36.88
CA ILE A 448 51.72 -23.69 -35.51
C ILE A 448 51.74 -25.22 -35.51
N THR A 449 50.79 -25.87 -36.19
CA THR A 449 50.67 -27.33 -36.21
C THR A 449 51.92 -28.00 -36.81
N PRO A 450 52.46 -27.56 -37.96
CA PRO A 450 53.72 -28.07 -38.50
C PRO A 450 54.93 -27.81 -37.60
N ALA A 451 55.00 -26.64 -36.97
CA ALA A 451 56.09 -26.30 -36.06
C ALA A 451 56.09 -27.21 -34.82
N ILE A 452 54.92 -27.43 -34.20
CA ILE A 452 54.76 -28.34 -33.06
C ILE A 452 55.10 -29.78 -33.48
N ALA A 453 54.59 -30.25 -34.62
CA ALA A 453 54.89 -31.58 -35.13
C ALA A 453 56.40 -31.78 -35.37
N ARG A 454 57.09 -30.75 -35.88
CA ARG A 454 58.54 -30.77 -36.08
C ARG A 454 59.33 -30.74 -34.76
N LEU A 455 58.91 -29.90 -33.81
CA LEU A 455 59.56 -29.77 -32.49
C LEU A 455 59.45 -31.06 -31.68
N LEU A 456 58.28 -31.70 -31.70
CA LEU A 456 58.03 -32.96 -30.96
C LEU A 456 58.58 -34.19 -31.70
N GLY A 457 58.74 -34.12 -33.03
CA GLY A 457 59.42 -35.15 -33.83
C GLY A 457 58.85 -36.56 -33.63
N PRO A 458 59.64 -37.55 -33.16
CA PRO A 458 59.14 -38.92 -32.90
C PRO A 458 58.15 -38.97 -31.72
N PHE A 459 58.28 -38.07 -30.75
CA PHE A 459 57.42 -38.03 -29.56
C PHE A 459 55.99 -37.61 -29.92
N PHE A 460 55.81 -36.85 -31.00
CA PHE A 460 54.49 -36.50 -31.55
C PHE A 460 53.61 -37.73 -31.81
N TRP A 461 54.22 -38.87 -32.13
CA TRP A 461 53.53 -40.10 -32.48
C TRP A 461 53.39 -41.08 -31.31
N TRP A 462 53.92 -40.78 -30.12
CA TRP A 462 53.89 -41.68 -28.97
C TRP A 462 52.44 -42.06 -28.58
N PRO A 463 52.10 -43.35 -28.42
CA PRO A 463 52.98 -44.54 -28.27
C PRO A 463 53.43 -45.23 -29.57
N ARG A 464 52.94 -44.78 -30.73
CA ARG A 464 53.26 -45.36 -32.03
C ARG A 464 54.66 -44.94 -32.47
N LEU A 465 55.60 -45.89 -32.54
CA LEU A 465 56.94 -45.60 -33.04
C LEU A 465 56.95 -45.43 -34.56
N ILE A 466 57.07 -44.18 -35.04
CA ILE A 466 57.34 -43.85 -36.44
C ILE A 466 58.83 -43.54 -36.61
N ARG A 467 59.48 -44.22 -37.57
CA ARG A 467 60.92 -44.02 -37.85
C ARG A 467 61.18 -42.64 -38.45
N SER A 468 62.17 -41.93 -37.91
CA SER A 468 62.56 -40.59 -38.39
C SER A 468 63.26 -40.57 -39.74
N ARG A 469 63.80 -41.72 -40.21
CA ARG A 469 64.50 -41.84 -41.50
C ARG A 469 63.92 -42.99 -42.34
N PRO A 470 63.82 -42.84 -43.67
CA PRO A 470 63.38 -43.91 -44.55
C PRO A 470 64.36 -45.10 -44.49
N VAL A 471 63.84 -46.31 -44.75
CA VAL A 471 64.67 -47.52 -44.82
C VAL A 471 65.70 -47.33 -45.94
N ARG A 472 66.99 -47.38 -45.60
CA ARG A 472 68.09 -47.34 -46.57
C ARG A 472 67.95 -48.58 -47.46
N THR A 473 67.48 -48.42 -48.69
CA THR A 473 67.57 -49.47 -49.71
C THR A 473 69.05 -49.70 -49.97
N SER A 474 69.57 -50.86 -49.55
CA SER A 474 70.95 -51.25 -49.81
C SER A 474 71.11 -51.59 -51.30
N SER A 475 71.33 -50.58 -52.16
CA SER A 475 71.81 -50.86 -53.52
C SER A 475 73.30 -51.20 -53.45
N ARG A 476 73.60 -52.47 -53.19
CA ARG A 476 74.91 -53.05 -53.50
C ARG A 476 74.74 -54.04 -54.64
N ARG A 477 74.43 -53.52 -55.84
CA ARG A 477 74.70 -54.26 -57.08
C ARG A 477 76.15 -53.95 -57.46
N ARG A 478 77.03 -54.89 -57.15
CA ARG A 478 78.44 -54.88 -57.51
C ARG A 478 78.50 -54.85 -59.06
N VAL A 479 78.96 -53.75 -59.64
CA VAL A 479 79.27 -53.69 -61.07
C VAL A 479 80.49 -54.58 -61.28
N VAL A 480 80.33 -55.63 -62.08
CA VAL A 480 81.44 -56.47 -62.55
C VAL A 480 81.87 -55.90 -63.91
N PRO A 481 83.14 -55.54 -64.13
CA PRO A 481 83.61 -55.20 -65.46
C PRO A 481 83.82 -56.50 -66.24
N VAL A 482 83.23 -56.64 -67.42
CA VAL A 482 83.56 -57.73 -68.35
C VAL A 482 84.30 -57.15 -69.55
N GLU A 483 85.57 -57.52 -69.53
CA GLU A 483 86.68 -57.44 -70.47
C GLU A 483 86.29 -57.66 -71.94
N TYR A 484 86.78 -56.78 -72.82
CA TYR A 484 86.80 -57.01 -74.28
C TYR A 484 87.86 -58.07 -74.57
N ALA A 485 87.45 -59.19 -75.17
CA ALA A 485 88.37 -60.18 -75.74
C ALA A 485 88.45 -59.99 -77.25
N ASP A 486 89.62 -59.56 -77.72
CA ASP A 486 90.07 -59.65 -79.11
C ASP A 486 90.18 -61.11 -79.55
N ILE A 487 89.59 -61.47 -80.69
CA ILE A 487 90.00 -62.62 -81.52
C ILE A 487 89.47 -62.43 -82.96
N PRO A 488 90.10 -63.03 -83.99
CA PRO A 488 91.31 -62.60 -84.70
C PRO A 488 91.03 -62.01 -86.10
#